data_AF-A0A6J4S6J7-F1
#
_entry.id   AF-A0A6J4S6J7-F1
#
_cell.length_a   1.000
_cell.length_b   1.000
_cell.length_c   1.000
_cell.angle_alpha   90.00
_cell.angle_beta   90.00
_cell.angle_gamma   90.00
#
_symmetry.space_group_name_H-M   'P 1'
#
loop_
_entity.id
_entity.type
_entity.pdbx_description
1 polymer ?
#
loop_
_entity_poly.entity_id
_entity_poly.type
_entity_poly.pdbx_seq_one_letter_code
_entity_poly.pdbx_strand_id
1 'polypeptide(L)' 'MAHPVVLTPRLTAALERLRPAALALPGVEERVSHGSPTFFTGPGRQGRTFASLHDEREWFEGRLCLWFA' A
#
# COMPACT_ATOMS: atom_id res chain seq x y z
N MET A 1 5.45 -8.17 -14.03
CA MET A 1 4.11 -8.06 -14.64
C MET A 1 3.26 -7.17 -13.75
N ALA A 2 2.36 -6.35 -14.29
CA ALA A 2 1.43 -5.59 -13.46
C ALA A 2 0.39 -6.57 -12.88
N HIS A 3 0.36 -6.73 -11.55
CA HIS A 3 -0.72 -7.46 -10.90
C HIS A 3 -2.00 -6.62 -10.96
N PRO A 4 -3.18 -7.26 -11.08
CA PRO A 4 -4.44 -6.54 -10.97
C PRO A 4 -4.50 -5.79 -9.63
N VAL A 5 -5.15 -4.64 -9.63
CA VAL A 5 -5.41 -3.93 -8.37
C VAL A 5 -6.64 -4.55 -7.72
N VAL A 6 -6.46 -5.22 -6.59
CA VAL A 6 -7.58 -5.77 -5.81
C VAL A 6 -7.80 -4.96 -4.55
N LEU A 7 -8.87 -4.17 -4.54
CA LEU A 7 -9.34 -3.42 -3.37
C LEU A 7 -10.50 -4.18 -2.72
N THR A 8 -10.18 -5.08 -1.78
CA THR A 8 -11.20 -5.75 -0.97
C THR A 8 -11.78 -4.77 0.06
N PRO A 9 -13.00 -5.01 0.59
CA PRO A 9 -13.55 -4.18 1.67
C PRO A 9 -12.64 -4.13 2.91
N ARG A 10 -11.95 -5.24 3.22
CA ARG A 10 -11.00 -5.33 4.34
C ARG A 10 -9.76 -4.47 4.08
N LEU A 11 -9.21 -4.53 2.87
CA LEU A 11 -8.06 -3.74 2.46
C LEU A 11 -8.39 -2.25 2.47
N THR A 12 -9.55 -1.86 1.93
CA THR A 12 -10.03 -0.47 1.97
C THR A 12 -10.13 0.04 3.41
N ALA A 13 -10.77 -0.71 4.31
CA ALA A 13 -10.90 -0.32 5.70
C ALA A 13 -9.55 -0.16 6.42
N ALA A 14 -8.58 -1.03 6.11
CA ALA A 14 -7.22 -0.92 6.63
C ALA A 14 -6.48 0.30 6.06
N LEU A 15 -6.63 0.56 4.76
CA LEU A 15 -6.01 1.69 4.08
C LEU A 15 -6.50 3.03 4.63
N GLU A 16 -7.81 3.19 4.85
CA GLU A 16 -8.38 4.39 5.48
C GLU A 16 -7.82 4.67 6.87
N ARG A 17 -7.46 3.62 7.64
CA ARG A 17 -6.85 3.78 8.96
C ARG A 17 -5.36 4.12 8.90
N LEU A 18 -4.65 3.65 7.87
CA LEU A 18 -3.22 3.88 7.70
C LEU A 18 -2.91 5.24 7.08
N ARG A 19 -3.75 5.73 6.16
CA ARG A 19 -3.56 7.00 5.44
C ARG A 19 -3.23 8.18 6.36
N PRO A 20 -3.96 8.46 7.46
CA PRO A 20 -3.65 9.59 8.33
C PRO A 20 -2.24 9.53 8.92
N ALA A 21 -1.76 8.32 9.28
CA ALA A 21 -0.43 8.14 9.85
C ALA A 21 0.67 8.20 8.78
N ALA A 22 0.47 7.53 7.64
CA ALA A 22 1.46 7.48 6.56
C ALA A 22 1.62 8.85 5.88
N LEU A 23 0.51 9.54 5.58
CA LEU A 23 0.52 10.84 4.89
C LEU A 23 0.92 12.01 5.80
N ALA A 24 0.97 11.82 7.12
CA ALA A 24 1.51 12.81 8.04
C ALA A 24 3.05 12.92 7.94
N LEU A 25 3.72 11.93 7.36
CA LEU A 25 5.16 11.95 7.16
C LEU A 25 5.55 12.93 6.03
N PRO A 26 6.62 13.72 6.17
CA PRO A 26 7.02 14.69 5.16
C PRO A 26 7.31 14.05 3.80
N GLY A 27 6.67 14.59 2.77
CA GLY A 27 6.91 14.18 1.38
C GLY A 27 6.42 12.78 1.05
N VAL A 28 5.47 12.23 1.81
CA VAL A 28 4.86 10.93 1.50
C VAL A 28 3.76 11.06 0.45
N GLU A 29 3.77 10.13 -0.51
CA GLU A 29 2.69 9.94 -1.48
C GLU A 29 2.22 8.47 -1.49
N GLU A 30 0.90 8.28 -1.63
CA GLU A 30 0.30 6.96 -1.88
C GLU A 30 0.18 6.73 -3.39
N ARG A 31 0.65 5.58 -3.86
CA ARG A 31 0.54 5.15 -5.26
C ARG A 31 0.33 3.64 -5.33
N VAL A 32 -0.24 3.17 -6.43
CA VAL A 32 -0.28 1.72 -6.69
C VAL A 32 1.10 1.26 -7.16
N SER A 33 1.64 0.24 -6.49
CA SER A 33 2.88 -0.46 -6.88
C SER A 33 2.62 -1.95 -6.86
N HIS A 34 2.97 -2.65 -7.96
CA HIS A 34 2.75 -4.09 -8.11
C HIS A 34 1.32 -4.56 -7.73
N GLY A 35 0.30 -3.76 -8.06
CA GLY A 35 -1.11 -4.07 -7.76
C GLY A 35 -1.59 -3.69 -6.36
N SER A 36 -0.71 -3.20 -5.48
CA SER A 36 -1.03 -2.90 -4.08
C SER A 36 -0.86 -1.40 -3.74
N PRO A 37 -1.72 -0.82 -2.88
CA PRO A 37 -1.49 0.50 -2.33
C PRO A 37 -0.16 0.55 -1.58
N THR A 38 0.66 1.52 -1.93
CA THR A 38 2.05 1.62 -1.48
C THR A 38 2.40 3.07 -1.19
N PHE A 39 3.15 3.30 -0.12
CA PHE A 39 3.59 4.61 0.34
C PHE A 39 5.07 4.83 0.02
N PHE A 40 5.37 6.02 -0.51
CA PHE A 40 6.71 6.41 -0.95
C PHE A 40 7.15 7.68 -0.25
N THR A 41 8.42 7.76 0.14
CA THR A 41 9.08 9.02 0.54
C THR A 41 9.67 9.70 -0.70
N GLY A 42 9.12 10.84 -1.07
CA GLY A 42 9.56 11.68 -2.19
C GLY A 42 8.72 11.55 -3.47
N PRO A 43 8.71 12.60 -4.31
CA PRO A 43 7.84 12.69 -5.47
C PRO A 43 8.31 11.83 -6.65
N GLY A 44 7.36 11.42 -7.48
CA GLY A 44 7.59 10.70 -8.74
C GLY A 44 8.44 9.43 -8.60
N ARG A 45 9.15 9.07 -9.67
CA ARG A 45 9.90 7.81 -9.80
C ARG A 45 11.12 7.70 -8.88
N GLN A 46 11.55 8.80 -8.25
CA GLN A 46 12.67 8.81 -7.32
C GLN A 46 12.24 8.47 -5.88
N GLY A 47 10.93 8.46 -5.61
CA GLY A 47 10.41 8.13 -4.30
C GLY A 47 10.84 6.72 -3.85
N ARG A 48 11.25 6.59 -2.59
CA ARG A 48 11.60 5.29 -2.00
C ARG A 48 10.38 4.71 -1.31
N THR A 49 10.05 3.46 -1.63
CA THR A 49 8.98 2.76 -0.94
C THR A 49 9.37 2.57 0.52
N PHE A 50 8.41 2.71 1.44
CA PHE A 50 8.64 2.37 2.85
C PHE A 50 7.55 1.44 3.41
N ALA A 51 6.36 1.44 2.82
CA ALA A 51 5.30 0.51 3.23
C ALA A 51 4.36 0.14 2.07
N SER A 52 3.90 -1.11 2.03
CA SER A 52 2.89 -1.61 1.09
C SER A 52 1.83 -2.41 1.83
N LEU A 53 0.55 -2.17 1.50
CA LEU A 53 -0.57 -2.87 2.10
C LEU A 53 -1.10 -3.96 1.15
N HIS A 54 -1.16 -5.18 1.65
CA HIS A 54 -1.59 -6.36 0.90
C HIS A 54 -2.77 -7.04 1.59
N ASP A 55 -3.71 -7.54 0.79
CA ASP A 55 -4.76 -8.46 1.24
C ASP A 55 -4.66 -9.73 0.41
N GLU A 56 -4.31 -10.82 1.07
CA GLU A 56 -4.03 -12.10 0.44
C GLU A 56 -5.27 -12.89 0.01
N ARG A 57 -6.44 -12.24 -0.15
CA ARG A 57 -7.48 -12.84 -1.01
C ARG A 57 -6.95 -13.16 -2.42
N GLU A 58 -5.81 -12.61 -2.82
CA GLU A 58 -5.04 -12.99 -4.02
C GLU A 58 -4.07 -14.18 -3.83
N TRP A 59 -3.55 -14.42 -2.61
CA TRP A 59 -2.49 -15.40 -2.32
C TRP A 59 -2.96 -16.60 -1.45
N PHE A 60 -4.25 -16.63 -1.13
CA PHE A 60 -4.97 -17.72 -0.46
C PHE A 60 -4.57 -18.04 1.01
N GLU A 61 -3.74 -17.25 1.68
CA GLU A 61 -3.47 -17.44 3.12
C GLU A 61 -4.41 -16.64 4.04
N GLY A 62 -5.27 -15.79 3.45
CA GLY A 62 -6.35 -15.10 4.18
C GLY A 62 -5.87 -13.95 5.06
N ARG A 63 -4.62 -13.49 4.93
CA ARG A 63 -4.02 -12.46 5.80
C ARG A 63 -4.15 -11.05 5.21
N LEU A 64 -4.19 -10.09 6.12
CA LEU A 64 -3.95 -8.68 5.83
C LEU A 64 -2.52 -8.39 6.29
N CYS A 65 -1.69 -7.83 5.41
CA CYS A 65 -0.27 -7.60 5.67
C CYS A 65 0.12 -6.16 5.36
N LEU A 66 0.85 -5.51 6.28
CA LEU A 66 1.56 -4.27 6.03
C LEU A 66 3.06 -4.61 5.97
N TRP A 67 3.61 -4.58 4.76
CA TRP A 67 5.03 -4.83 4.53
C TRP A 67 5.82 -3.52 4.68
N PHE A 68 6.97 -3.56 5.36
CA PHE A 68 7.91 -2.44 5.49
C PHE A 68 9.21 -2.75 4.75
N ALA A 69 9.76 -1.75 4.07
CA ALA A 69 10.99 -1.85 3.27
C ALA A 69 12.26 -1.53 4.06
#